data_AF-A0A1Q5JJ31-F1
#
_entry.id   AF-A0A1Q5JJ31-F1
#
_cell.length_a   1.000
_cell.length_b   1.000
_cell.length_c   1.000
_cell.angle_alpha   90.00
_cell.angle_beta   90.00
_cell.angle_gamma   90.00
#
_symmetry.space_group_name_H-M   'P 1'
#
loop_
_entity.id
_entity.type
_entity.pdbx_description
1 polymer ?
#
loop_
_entity_poly.entity_id
_entity_poly.type
_entity_poly.pdbx_seq_one_letter_code
_entity_poly.pdbx_strand_id
1 'polypeptide(L)'
;MNEPEFDLPPRAPAAVVAGWNDLADRVCRELLRAGLPARRGDLDGGPAAGPGADVHVDPLAEGGVYVDWETDAELRTTAVDLFAKGIDYAAPPPPVRHYNQVQKLMRDALLGILASAGFQVGEPDPHTHGSAVRVTGLRP
;
A
#
# COMPACT_ATOMS: atom_id res chain seq x y z
N MET A 1 -1.75 -38.94 -8.06
CA MET A 1 -1.81 -37.66 -7.34
C MET A 1 -1.88 -36.60 -8.41
N ASN A 2 -3.02 -35.93 -8.56
CA ASN A 2 -3.10 -34.76 -9.43
C ASN A 2 -2.40 -33.63 -8.69
N GLU A 3 -1.43 -32.99 -9.34
CA GLU A 3 -0.88 -31.73 -8.84
C GLU A 3 -2.04 -30.74 -8.70
N PRO A 4 -2.14 -29.98 -7.59
CA PRO A 4 -3.10 -28.90 -7.52
C PRO A 4 -2.75 -27.89 -8.60
N GLU A 5 -3.57 -27.83 -9.65
CA GLU A 5 -3.57 -26.77 -10.64
C GLU A 5 -3.96 -25.48 -9.90
N PHE A 6 -2.95 -24.73 -9.46
CA PHE A 6 -3.15 -23.40 -8.92
C PHE A 6 -3.50 -22.49 -10.09
N ASP A 7 -4.80 -22.42 -10.40
CA ASP A 7 -5.32 -21.40 -11.31
C ASP A 7 -4.95 -20.03 -10.74
N LEU A 8 -4.09 -19.32 -11.47
CA LEU A 8 -3.74 -17.95 -11.12
C LEU A 8 -5.01 -17.10 -11.18
N PRO A 9 -5.22 -16.18 -10.22
CA PRO A 9 -6.39 -15.33 -10.24
C PRO A 9 -6.47 -14.58 -11.59
N PRO A 10 -7.68 -14.42 -12.16
CA PRO A 10 -7.83 -13.77 -13.45
C PRO A 10 -7.31 -12.34 -13.40
N ARG A 11 -6.72 -11.87 -14.49
CA ARG A 11 -6.28 -10.47 -14.65
C ARG A 11 -7.44 -9.58 -15.08
N ALA A 12 -7.39 -8.31 -14.68
CA ALA A 12 -8.30 -7.30 -15.19
C ALA A 12 -8.06 -7.03 -16.69
N PRO A 13 -9.09 -6.60 -17.45
CA PRO A 13 -8.91 -6.17 -18.83
C PRO A 13 -7.87 -5.04 -18.95
N ALA A 14 -7.06 -5.04 -20.01
CA ALA A 14 -5.98 -4.07 -20.19
C ALA A 14 -6.45 -2.60 -20.12
N ALA A 15 -7.65 -2.30 -20.62
CA ALA A 15 -8.24 -0.96 -20.53
C ALA A 15 -8.54 -0.53 -19.09
N VAL A 16 -8.95 -1.47 -18.22
CA VAL A 16 -9.19 -1.22 -16.80
C VAL A 16 -7.86 -0.93 -16.10
N VAL A 17 -6.85 -1.76 -16.36
CA VAL A 17 -5.50 -1.57 -15.81
C VAL A 17 -4.89 -0.24 -16.26
N ALA A 18 -5.09 0.18 -17.52
CA ALA A 18 -4.67 1.48 -17.99
C ALA A 18 -5.33 2.64 -17.21
N GLY A 19 -6.64 2.54 -16.95
CA GLY A 19 -7.34 3.51 -16.10
C GLY A 19 -6.83 3.55 -14.65
N TRP A 20 -6.44 2.40 -14.09
CA TRP A 20 -5.80 2.34 -12.78
C TRP A 20 -4.41 2.97 -12.77
N ASN A 21 -3.63 2.80 -13.84
CA ASN A 21 -2.34 3.48 -13.97
C ASN A 21 -2.51 5.01 -14.01
N ASP A 22 -3.47 5.52 -14.78
CA ASP A 22 -3.79 6.95 -14.81
C ASP A 22 -4.23 7.48 -13.43
N LEU A 23 -4.98 6.67 -12.69
CA LEU A 23 -5.42 6.99 -11.32
C LEU A 23 -4.23 6.98 -10.35
N ALA A 24 -3.37 5.98 -10.40
CA ALA A 24 -2.15 5.89 -9.59
C ALA A 24 -1.23 7.09 -9.81
N ASP A 25 -1.05 7.54 -11.06
CA ASP A 25 -0.28 8.73 -11.37
C ASP A 25 -0.89 10.01 -10.80
N ARG A 26 -2.21 10.12 -10.78
CA ARG A 26 -2.92 11.25 -10.12
C ARG A 26 -2.70 11.23 -8.62
N VAL A 27 -2.84 10.06 -7.99
CA VAL A 27 -2.60 9.86 -6.55
C VAL A 27 -1.19 10.28 -6.18
N CYS A 28 -0.17 9.80 -6.89
CA CYS A 28 1.23 10.20 -6.69
C CYS A 28 1.41 11.71 -6.75
N ARG A 29 0.89 12.37 -7.79
CA ARG A 29 1.00 13.83 -7.93
C ARG A 29 0.34 14.58 -6.79
N GLU A 30 -0.84 14.14 -6.34
CA GLU A 30 -1.54 14.82 -5.24
C GLU A 30 -0.84 14.63 -3.89
N LEU A 31 -0.27 13.46 -3.61
CA LEU A 31 0.53 13.25 -2.40
C LEU A 31 1.79 14.12 -2.41
N LEU A 32 2.49 14.22 -3.55
CA LEU A 32 3.62 15.12 -3.72
C LEU A 32 3.20 16.59 -3.51
N ARG A 33 2.04 17.01 -4.03
CA ARG A 33 1.49 18.37 -3.82
C ARG A 33 1.15 18.64 -2.36
N ALA A 34 0.73 17.61 -1.62
CA ALA A 34 0.49 17.69 -0.17
C ALA A 34 1.78 17.72 0.66
N GLY A 35 2.95 17.59 0.02
CA GLY A 35 4.26 17.60 0.68
C GLY A 35 4.71 16.23 1.20
N LEU A 36 4.03 15.14 0.81
CA LEU A 36 4.44 13.78 1.12
C LEU A 36 5.29 13.22 -0.01
N PRO A 37 6.47 12.63 0.26
CA PRO A 37 7.18 11.82 -0.72
C PRO A 37 6.25 10.70 -1.21
N ALA A 38 6.10 10.58 -2.53
CA ALA A 38 5.30 9.52 -3.14
C ALA A 38 5.94 9.04 -4.44
N ARG A 39 5.80 7.75 -4.75
CA ARG A 39 6.37 7.13 -5.95
C ARG A 39 5.48 6.02 -6.51
N ARG A 40 5.78 5.59 -7.74
CA ARG A 40 5.16 4.45 -8.42
C ARG A 40 6.00 3.18 -8.20
N GLY A 41 5.81 2.48 -7.09
CA GLY A 41 6.65 1.30 -6.77
C GLY A 41 6.41 0.10 -7.69
N ASP A 42 5.29 0.03 -8.40
CA ASP A 42 5.04 -0.98 -9.42
C ASP A 42 5.82 -0.74 -10.72
N LEU A 43 6.27 0.49 -10.97
CA LEU A 43 7.04 0.87 -12.15
C LEU A 43 8.53 1.05 -11.86
N ASP A 44 8.86 1.44 -10.63
CA ASP A 44 10.23 1.64 -10.17
C ASP A 44 10.90 0.27 -9.92
N GLY A 45 11.57 -0.28 -10.94
CA GLY A 45 12.28 -1.56 -10.86
C GLY A 45 13.54 -1.59 -9.98
N GLY A 46 13.64 -0.69 -9.00
CA GLY A 46 14.79 -0.53 -8.10
C GLY A 46 14.38 -0.59 -6.62
N PRO A 47 15.35 -0.76 -5.70
CA PRO A 47 15.07 -0.73 -4.27
C PRO A 47 14.44 0.61 -3.88
N ALA A 48 13.43 0.56 -2.99
CA ALA A 48 12.67 1.72 -2.53
C ALA A 48 13.60 2.92 -2.24
N ALA A 49 13.40 4.02 -2.96
CA ALA A 49 14.28 5.20 -2.96
C ALA A 49 14.24 6.02 -1.64
N GLY A 50 13.65 5.48 -0.58
CA GLY A 50 13.48 6.12 0.71
C GLY A 50 12.06 5.96 1.29
N PRO A 51 11.84 6.49 2.50
CA PRO A 51 10.53 6.50 3.12
C PRO A 51 9.55 7.38 2.36
N GLY A 52 8.28 6.99 2.33
CA GLY A 52 7.24 7.69 1.59
C GLY A 52 6.05 6.82 1.23
N ALA A 53 5.08 7.42 0.56
CA ALA A 53 3.94 6.70 0.02
C ALA A 53 4.37 5.88 -1.21
N ASP A 54 4.07 4.59 -1.19
CA ASP A 54 4.28 3.69 -2.32
C ASP A 54 2.94 3.42 -3.01
N VAL A 55 2.76 3.97 -4.21
CA VAL A 55 1.54 3.81 -5.00
C VAL A 55 1.77 2.71 -6.03
N HIS A 56 0.90 1.70 -6.05
CA HIS A 56 1.02 0.58 -6.97
C HIS A 56 -0.33 0.12 -7.52
N VAL A 57 -0.30 -0.51 -8.68
CA VAL A 57 -1.47 -1.15 -9.31
C VAL A 57 -1.38 -2.66 -9.14
N ASP A 58 -2.40 -3.26 -8.54
CA ASP A 58 -2.64 -4.70 -8.63
C ASP A 58 -3.45 -5.00 -9.90
N PRO A 59 -2.88 -5.70 -10.90
CA PRO A 59 -3.54 -5.97 -12.17
C PRO A 59 -4.53 -7.15 -12.13
N LEU A 60 -4.76 -7.78 -10.97
CA LEU A 60 -5.77 -8.82 -10.82
C LEU A 60 -7.19 -8.26 -11.04
N ALA A 61 -8.14 -9.14 -11.39
CA ALA A 61 -9.52 -8.75 -11.71
C ALA A 61 -10.22 -8.03 -10.56
N GLU A 62 -9.90 -8.40 -9.31
CA GLU A 62 -10.39 -7.76 -8.08
C GLU A 62 -9.41 -6.73 -7.51
N GLY A 63 -8.32 -6.44 -8.24
CA GLY A 63 -7.26 -5.53 -7.86
C GLY A 63 -7.68 -4.05 -7.87
N GLY A 64 -6.72 -3.19 -8.18
CA GLY A 64 -6.94 -1.74 -8.17
C GLY A 64 -5.69 -0.95 -7.83
N VAL A 65 -5.92 0.29 -7.37
CA VAL A 65 -4.86 1.21 -6.95
C VAL A 65 -4.75 1.18 -5.44
N TYR A 66 -3.55 0.93 -4.96
CA TYR A 66 -3.22 0.86 -3.55
C TYR A 66 -2.09 1.81 -3.21
N VAL A 67 -2.13 2.32 -1.98
CA VAL A 67 -1.11 3.21 -1.43
C VAL A 67 -0.66 2.66 -0.09
N ASP A 68 0.60 2.27 -0.02
CA ASP A 68 1.26 1.88 1.22
C ASP A 68 2.12 3.02 1.77
N TRP A 69 2.46 2.94 3.05
CA TRP A 69 3.47 3.78 3.64
C TRP A 69 4.75 3.00 3.93
N GLU A 70 5.84 3.42 3.31
CA GLU A 70 7.17 2.87 3.58
C GLU A 70 7.88 3.74 4.61
N THR A 71 8.18 3.14 5.76
CA THR A 71 9.04 3.78 6.78
C THR A 71 10.50 3.66 6.41
N ASP A 72 11.36 4.37 7.14
CA ASP A 72 12.80 4.14 7.03
C ASP A 72 13.17 2.67 7.32
N ALA A 73 14.24 2.22 6.67
CA ALA A 73 14.72 0.84 6.77
C ALA A 73 15.10 0.45 8.21
N GLU A 74 15.63 1.37 9.02
CA GLU A 74 16.00 1.07 10.41
C GLU A 74 14.78 0.61 11.22
N LEU A 75 13.68 1.38 11.14
CA LEU A 75 12.44 1.06 11.84
C LEU A 75 11.80 -0.22 11.29
N ARG A 76 11.72 -0.35 9.96
CA ARG A 76 11.10 -1.49 9.29
C ARG A 76 11.85 -2.79 9.58
N THR A 77 13.16 -2.81 9.35
CA THR A 77 14.00 -4.01 9.54
C THR A 77 13.99 -4.46 11.00
N THR A 78 14.06 -3.52 11.95
CA THR A 78 13.98 -3.86 13.38
C THR A 78 12.68 -4.57 13.73
N ALA A 79 11.55 -4.11 13.19
CA ALA A 79 10.25 -4.76 13.42
C ALA A 79 10.16 -6.13 12.73
N VAL A 80 10.59 -6.24 11.47
CA VAL A 80 10.58 -7.48 10.67
C VAL A 80 11.46 -8.56 11.32
N ASP A 81 12.66 -8.21 11.76
CA ASP A 81 13.57 -9.15 12.44
C ASP A 81 12.99 -9.69 13.74
N LEU A 82 12.20 -8.89 14.45
CA LEU A 82 11.49 -9.34 15.66
C LEU A 82 10.36 -10.30 15.29
N PHE A 83 9.54 -9.99 14.29
CA PHE A 83 8.50 -10.91 13.81
C PHE A 83 9.09 -12.27 13.41
N ALA A 84 10.22 -12.28 12.70
CA ALA A 84 10.91 -13.49 12.26
C ALA A 84 11.42 -14.35 13.43
N LYS A 85 11.70 -13.74 14.59
CA LYS A 85 12.15 -14.45 15.81
C LYS A 85 10.99 -15.05 16.62
N GLY A 86 9.75 -14.78 16.23
CA GLY A 86 8.56 -15.18 16.97
C GLY A 86 8.35 -14.27 18.19
N ILE A 87 7.39 -13.36 18.07
CA ILE A 87 6.96 -12.51 19.19
C ILE A 87 5.63 -12.97 19.75
N ASP A 88 5.36 -12.59 20.99
CA ASP A 88 4.01 -12.59 21.51
C ASP A 88 3.21 -11.45 20.87
N TYR A 89 2.23 -11.79 20.03
CA TYR A 89 1.36 -10.82 19.38
C TYR A 89 0.34 -10.17 20.33
N ALA A 90 0.07 -10.78 21.50
CA ALA A 90 -0.77 -10.17 22.53
C ALA A 90 0.00 -9.08 23.32
N ALA A 91 1.33 -9.20 23.39
CA ALA A 91 2.20 -8.24 24.06
C ALA A 91 3.47 -7.93 23.22
N PRO A 92 3.30 -7.33 22.02
CA PRO A 92 4.41 -7.14 21.09
C PRO A 92 5.49 -6.21 21.67
N PRO A 93 6.79 -6.42 21.36
CA PRO A 93 7.88 -5.57 21.83
C PRO A 93 7.70 -4.08 21.46
N PRO A 94 8.29 -3.13 22.22
CA PRO A 94 8.16 -1.71 21.94
C PRO A 94 8.47 -1.28 20.50
N PRO A 95 9.52 -1.79 19.82
CA PRO A 95 9.80 -1.43 18.42
C PRO A 95 8.68 -1.85 17.46
N VAL A 96 8.11 -3.05 17.67
CA VAL A 96 6.99 -3.56 16.86
C VAL A 96 5.73 -2.72 17.09
N ARG A 97 5.43 -2.38 18.35
CA ARG A 97 4.31 -1.48 18.68
C ARG A 97 4.47 -0.12 18.01
N HIS A 98 5.67 0.44 18.05
CA HIS A 98 5.95 1.73 17.42
C HIS A 98 5.77 1.67 15.91
N TYR A 99 6.36 0.66 15.24
CA TYR A 99 6.19 0.45 13.80
C TYR A 99 4.71 0.34 13.40
N ASN A 100 3.94 -0.51 14.08
CA ASN A 100 2.51 -0.68 13.80
C ASN A 100 1.72 0.62 14.01
N GLN A 101 2.06 1.39 15.05
CA GLN A 101 1.41 2.67 15.31
C GLN A 101 1.73 3.71 14.22
N VAL A 102 2.98 3.75 13.73
CA VAL A 102 3.37 4.62 12.61
C VAL A 102 2.59 4.24 11.35
N GLN A 103 2.52 2.95 11.02
CA GLN A 103 1.76 2.47 9.86
C GLN A 103 0.29 2.88 9.92
N LYS A 104 -0.35 2.71 11.09
CA LYS A 104 -1.74 3.14 11.30
C LYS A 104 -1.92 4.66 11.11
N LEU A 105 -1.07 5.46 11.75
CA LEU A 105 -1.16 6.92 11.67
C LEU A 105 -0.97 7.43 10.23
N MET A 106 -0.03 6.84 9.49
CA MET A 106 0.22 7.22 8.11
C MET A 106 -0.91 6.78 7.18
N ARG A 107 -1.48 5.59 7.37
CA ARG A 107 -2.69 5.17 6.67
C ARG A 107 -3.85 6.13 6.88
N ASP A 108 -4.12 6.53 8.13
CA ASP A 108 -5.19 7.47 8.47
C ASP A 108 -4.93 8.86 7.84
N ALA A 109 -3.67 9.30 7.80
CA ALA A 109 -3.27 10.53 7.13
C ALA A 109 -3.45 10.45 5.60
N LEU A 110 -3.02 9.36 4.96
CA LEU A 110 -3.20 9.12 3.53
C LEU A 110 -4.67 9.11 3.14
N LEU A 111 -5.52 8.44 3.92
CA LEU A 111 -6.98 8.46 3.76
C LEU A 111 -7.51 9.89 3.78
N GLY A 112 -7.16 10.67 4.81
CA GLY A 112 -7.64 12.04 4.97
C GLY A 112 -7.18 12.97 3.84
N ILE A 113 -5.91 12.87 3.43
CA ILE A 113 -5.33 13.72 2.39
C ILE A 113 -5.97 13.41 1.04
N LEU A 114 -6.00 12.14 0.63
CA LEU A 114 -6.59 11.75 -0.66
C LEU A 114 -8.09 12.04 -0.69
N ALA A 115 -8.80 11.80 0.42
CA ALA A 115 -10.19 12.21 0.57
C ALA A 115 -10.39 13.72 0.32
N SER A 116 -9.54 14.56 0.91
CA SER A 116 -9.61 16.02 0.76
C SER A 116 -9.26 16.50 -0.65
N ALA A 117 -8.41 15.75 -1.37
CA ALA A 117 -8.07 15.98 -2.77
C ALA A 117 -9.15 15.49 -3.75
N GLY A 118 -10.26 14.93 -3.25
CA GLY A 118 -11.39 14.50 -4.07
C GLY A 118 -11.31 13.06 -4.55
N PHE A 119 -10.46 12.21 -3.98
CA PHE A 119 -10.44 10.78 -4.29
C PHE A 119 -11.48 9.99 -3.48
N GLN A 120 -12.01 8.94 -4.10
CA GLN A 120 -12.73 7.88 -3.39
C GLN A 120 -11.70 6.91 -2.83
N VAL A 121 -11.65 6.84 -1.49
CA VAL A 121 -10.66 6.05 -0.75
C VAL A 121 -11.33 5.22 0.34
N GLY A 122 -10.71 4.10 0.67
CA GLY A 122 -11.15 3.23 1.76
C GLY A 122 -10.04 2.31 2.25
N GLU A 123 -10.29 1.64 3.38
CA GLU A 123 -9.42 0.57 3.88
C GLU A 123 -9.75 -0.72 3.10
N PRO A 124 -8.76 -1.35 2.43
CA PRO A 124 -8.92 -2.69 1.87
C PRO A 124 -8.96 -3.75 2.98
N ASP A 125 -9.24 -5.00 2.61
CA ASP A 125 -9.14 -6.12 3.56
C ASP A 125 -7.73 -6.15 4.19
N PRO A 126 -7.61 -6.04 5.52
CA PRO A 126 -6.32 -5.91 6.19
C PRO A 126 -5.50 -7.20 6.19
N HIS A 127 -6.11 -8.36 5.96
CA HIS A 127 -5.37 -9.63 5.84
C HIS A 127 -4.62 -9.69 4.51
N THR A 128 -5.22 -9.14 3.47
CA THR A 128 -4.68 -9.18 2.11
C THR A 128 -3.75 -7.99 1.83
N HIS A 129 -4.08 -6.81 2.37
CA HIS A 129 -3.40 -5.55 2.01
C HIS A 129 -2.84 -4.80 3.23
N GLY A 130 -2.79 -5.44 4.41
CA GLY A 130 -2.16 -4.87 5.60
C GLY A 130 -2.70 -3.50 5.98
N SER A 131 -1.82 -2.49 5.91
CA SER A 131 -2.12 -1.09 6.22
C SER A 131 -2.30 -0.20 4.98
N ALA A 132 -2.49 -0.78 3.80
CA ALA A 132 -2.68 -0.01 2.58
C ALA A 132 -3.96 0.83 2.60
N VAL A 133 -4.01 1.84 1.73
CA VAL A 133 -5.20 2.59 1.36
C VAL A 133 -5.60 2.20 -0.07
N ARG A 134 -6.86 1.85 -0.29
CA ARG A 134 -7.39 1.58 -1.63
C ARG A 134 -8.00 2.84 -2.23
N VAL A 135 -7.69 3.12 -3.48
CA VAL A 135 -8.26 4.23 -4.26
C VAL A 135 -9.07 3.68 -5.41
N THR A 136 -10.37 4.01 -5.47
CA THR A 136 -11.29 3.45 -6.47
C THR A 136 -11.65 4.42 -7.58
N GLY A 137 -11.38 5.72 -7.41
CA GLY A 137 -11.71 6.74 -8.39
C GLY A 137 -11.73 8.16 -7.81
N LEU A 138 -12.41 9.06 -8.51
CA LEU A 138 -12.69 10.42 -8.03
C LEU A 138 -14.08 10.48 -7.42
N ARG A 139 -14.27 11.36 -6.44
CA ARG A 139 -15.59 11.66 -5.88
C ARG A 139 -16.43 12.37 -6.95
N PRO A 140 -17.73 12.04 -7.03
CA PRO A 140 -18.68 12.76 -7.89
C PRO A 140 -18.89 14.21 -7.44
#